data_AF-A0A7L9AQ18-F1
#
_entry.id   AF-A0A7L9AQ18-F1
#
_cell.length_a   1.000
_cell.length_b   1.000
_cell.length_c   1.000
_cell.angle_alpha   90.00
_cell.angle_beta   90.00
_cell.angle_gamma   90.00
#
_symmetry.space_group_name_H-M   'P 1'
#
loop_
_entity.id
_entity.type
_entity.pdbx_description
1 polymer ?
#
loop_
_entity_poly.entity_id
_entity_poly.type
_entity_poly.pdbx_seq_one_letter_code
_entity_poly.pdbx_strand_id
1 'polypeptide(L)'
;VYNNTARYVDQGGNKRPGAFAIYLEPWHSDIFEFLDLKKNTGKEEMRARELFYALWIPDLFMKRVEKDETWSLMCPHNSPGLADCWGDEFEALYEKYEQEKRFIKQIRAQELWKAIIEAQVETGTPYMLYKDSCNKKTNQKNLGTIKCSNLCTEIVQYSSPDEVAVCNLASIAFNMFVENKTFNFTKLKEVTKIVTQNLNKIIDVNFYPVPEAKNSNMRHRPIGIGVQGLADAFVLMRIPYESEKAILLNQQIFETIYYSALEASCKLAEKEKVYSTYEGSPTSQGI
;
A
#
# COMPACT_ATOMS: atom_id res chain seq x y z
N VAL A 1 22.05 9.76 1.02
CA VAL A 1 21.37 11.08 1.21
C VAL A 1 20.08 10.91 2.03
N TYR A 2 19.03 10.28 1.50
CA TYR A 2 17.73 10.12 2.19
C TYR A 2 17.84 9.55 3.61
N ASN A 3 18.71 8.57 3.84
CA ASN A 3 18.99 8.04 5.18
C ASN A 3 19.43 9.13 6.16
N ASN A 4 20.32 10.03 5.75
CA ASN A 4 20.82 11.10 6.61
C ASN A 4 19.77 12.20 6.80
N THR A 5 18.94 12.46 5.79
CA THR A 5 17.79 13.37 5.92
C THR A 5 16.79 12.85 6.95
N ALA A 6 16.45 11.56 6.92
CA ALA A 6 15.57 10.93 7.89
C ALA A 6 16.11 11.05 9.33
N ARG A 7 17.43 10.96 9.50
CA ARG A 7 18.10 11.18 10.80
C ARG A 7 18.07 12.64 11.25
N TYR A 8 18.25 13.57 10.31
CA TYR A 8 18.39 14.99 10.61
C TYR A 8 17.03 15.65 10.92
N VAL A 9 16.00 15.29 10.15
CA VAL A 9 14.65 15.83 10.30
C VAL A 9 13.83 14.87 11.17
N ASP A 10 13.94 15.06 12.48
CA ASP A 10 13.18 14.28 13.45
C ASP A 10 11.74 14.78 13.64
N GLN A 11 10.88 13.89 14.14
CA GLN A 11 9.52 14.20 14.54
C GLN A 11 9.51 14.57 16.03
N GLY A 12 9.66 15.86 16.32
CA GLY A 12 9.36 16.44 17.65
C GLY A 12 10.56 16.66 18.58
N GLY A 13 11.72 17.07 18.04
CA GLY A 13 12.89 17.51 18.79
C GLY A 13 13.66 16.34 19.40
N ASN A 14 14.26 15.50 18.56
CA ASN A 14 15.04 14.29 18.85
C ASN A 14 14.26 13.11 19.47
N LYS A 15 12.93 13.07 19.37
CA LYS A 15 12.14 11.96 19.95
C LYS A 15 11.93 10.78 19.01
N ARG A 16 11.84 11.01 17.70
CA ARG A 16 11.68 9.95 16.69
C ARG A 16 12.34 10.39 15.37
N PRO A 17 13.27 9.61 14.79
CA PRO A 17 13.77 9.92 13.45
C PRO A 17 12.62 9.91 12.43
N GLY A 18 12.80 10.65 11.33
CA GLY A 18 11.90 10.55 10.18
C GLY A 18 11.84 9.10 9.67
N ALA A 19 10.67 8.67 9.20
CA ALA A 19 10.46 7.31 8.73
C ALA A 19 10.04 7.32 7.27
N PHE A 20 10.91 6.80 6.39
CA PHE A 20 10.64 6.66 4.96
C PHE A 20 10.71 5.18 4.57
N ALA A 21 9.67 4.68 3.89
CA ALA A 21 9.72 3.41 3.19
C ALA A 21 10.08 3.64 1.73
N ILE A 22 11.13 2.97 1.27
CA ILE A 22 11.56 3.01 -0.13
C ILE A 22 10.98 1.80 -0.84
N TYR A 23 10.27 2.05 -1.93
CA TYR A 23 9.67 1.02 -2.78
C TYR A 23 10.52 0.83 -4.02
N LEU A 24 10.88 -0.41 -4.33
CA LEU A 24 11.62 -0.77 -5.54
C LEU A 24 10.96 -1.96 -6.24
N GLU A 25 10.85 -1.90 -7.57
CA GLU A 25 10.41 -3.04 -8.36
C GLU A 25 11.58 -4.02 -8.59
N PRO A 26 11.36 -5.35 -8.52
CA PRO A 26 12.44 -6.35 -8.50
C PRO A 26 13.19 -6.49 -9.83
N TRP A 27 12.75 -5.82 -10.90
CA TRP A 27 13.49 -5.77 -12.18
C TRP A 27 14.63 -4.75 -12.16
N HIS A 28 14.71 -3.87 -11.17
CA HIS A 28 15.74 -2.84 -11.14
C HIS A 28 17.16 -3.43 -11.03
N SER A 29 18.14 -2.84 -11.73
CA SER A 29 19.53 -3.33 -11.73
C SER A 29 20.17 -3.43 -10.35
N ASP A 30 19.84 -2.49 -9.46
CA ASP A 30 20.45 -2.35 -8.14
C ASP A 30 19.69 -3.12 -7.04
N ILE A 31 18.86 -4.10 -7.42
CA ILE A 31 17.96 -4.80 -6.49
C ILE A 31 18.70 -5.58 -5.41
N PHE A 32 19.86 -6.18 -5.71
CA PHE A 32 20.63 -6.93 -4.70
C PHE A 32 21.24 -5.99 -3.66
N GLU A 33 21.83 -4.88 -4.10
CA GLU A 33 22.37 -3.86 -3.22
C GLU A 33 21.25 -3.24 -2.37
N PHE A 34 20.07 -3.03 -2.94
CA PHE A 34 18.89 -2.56 -2.22
C PHE A 34 18.48 -3.47 -1.06
N LEU A 35 18.49 -4.80 -1.27
CA LEU A 35 18.18 -5.79 -0.24
C LEU A 35 19.19 -5.81 0.92
N ASP A 36 20.43 -5.38 0.65
CA ASP A 36 21.50 -5.32 1.65
C ASP A 36 21.47 -4.04 2.51
N LEU A 37 20.75 -2.99 2.12
CA LEU A 37 20.86 -1.67 2.74
C LEU A 37 20.48 -1.64 4.24
N LYS A 38 19.61 -2.56 4.69
CA LYS A 38 19.16 -2.67 6.09
C LYS A 38 20.02 -3.62 6.92
N LYS A 39 20.87 -4.46 6.30
CA LYS A 39 21.65 -5.48 7.00
C LYS A 39 22.63 -4.83 7.99
N ASN A 40 22.83 -5.47 9.14
CA ASN A 40 23.74 -4.97 10.16
C ASN A 40 25.21 -5.08 9.72
N THR A 41 25.58 -6.17 9.04
CA THR A 41 26.92 -6.40 8.50
C THR A 41 27.15 -5.63 7.20
N GLY A 42 28.41 -5.39 6.83
CA GLY A 42 28.81 -4.69 5.60
C GLY A 42 29.42 -3.31 5.85
N LYS A 43 29.88 -2.66 4.78
CA LYS A 43 30.50 -1.32 4.87
C LYS A 43 29.44 -0.24 5.07
N GLU A 44 29.70 0.73 5.94
CA GLU A 44 28.73 1.78 6.31
C GLU A 44 28.27 2.62 5.12
N GLU A 45 29.16 2.91 4.16
CA GLU A 45 28.83 3.64 2.94
C GLU A 45 27.84 2.89 2.02
N MET A 46 27.69 1.58 2.21
CA MET A 46 26.75 0.73 1.48
C MET A 46 25.49 0.41 2.29
N ARG A 47 25.18 1.21 3.33
CA ARG A 47 24.06 0.97 4.25
C ARG A 47 23.20 2.21 4.45
N ALA A 48 21.92 1.97 4.69
CA ALA A 48 20.93 3.01 4.95
C ALA A 48 19.90 2.51 5.98
N ARG A 49 20.40 2.10 7.14
CA ARG A 49 19.63 1.34 8.14
C ARG A 49 18.50 2.11 8.82
N GLU A 50 18.40 3.43 8.65
CA GLU A 50 17.31 4.22 9.23
C GLU A 50 16.07 4.24 8.33
N LEU A 51 16.19 3.76 7.09
CA LEU A 51 15.07 3.65 6.16
C LEU A 51 14.35 2.31 6.30
N PHE A 52 13.14 2.24 5.77
CA PHE A 52 12.37 1.02 5.58
C PHE A 52 12.38 0.64 4.10
N TYR A 53 12.24 -0.65 3.82
CA TYR A 53 12.40 -1.20 2.47
C TYR A 53 11.18 -2.03 2.09
N ALA A 54 10.71 -1.87 0.86
CA ALA A 54 9.56 -2.54 0.33
C ALA A 54 9.78 -2.92 -1.13
N LEU A 55 9.23 -4.07 -1.53
CA LEU A 55 9.18 -4.50 -2.92
C LEU A 55 7.80 -4.23 -3.50
N TRP A 56 7.79 -3.68 -4.72
CA TRP A 56 6.60 -3.50 -5.55
C TRP A 56 6.64 -4.53 -6.68
N ILE A 57 6.05 -5.69 -6.43
CA ILE A 57 6.31 -6.94 -7.14
C ILE A 57 5.30 -7.14 -8.27
N PRO A 58 5.72 -7.20 -9.56
CA PRO A 58 4.85 -7.62 -10.65
C PRO A 58 4.60 -9.13 -10.59
N ASP A 59 3.42 -9.56 -11.04
CA ASP A 59 3.01 -10.97 -11.12
C ASP A 59 4.00 -11.77 -11.96
N LEU A 60 4.57 -11.17 -13.02
CA LEU A 60 5.60 -11.79 -13.86
C LEU A 60 6.79 -12.31 -13.06
N PHE A 61 7.28 -11.55 -12.07
CA PHE A 61 8.40 -11.98 -11.25
C PHE A 61 8.04 -13.28 -10.50
N MET A 62 6.85 -13.33 -9.91
CA MET A 62 6.37 -14.53 -9.19
C MET A 62 6.19 -15.72 -10.13
N LYS A 63 5.61 -15.51 -11.32
CA LYS A 63 5.49 -16.53 -12.38
C LYS A 63 6.86 -17.11 -12.77
N ARG A 64 7.88 -16.26 -12.91
CA ARG A 64 9.25 -16.70 -13.26
C ARG A 64 9.98 -17.38 -12.11
N VAL A 65 9.73 -16.98 -10.85
CA VAL A 65 10.26 -17.68 -9.67
C VAL A 65 9.71 -19.10 -9.58
N GLU A 66 8.40 -19.27 -9.78
CA GLU A 66 7.72 -20.57 -9.73
C GLU A 66 8.28 -21.54 -10.78
N LYS A 67 8.52 -21.06 -12.00
CA LYS A 67 9.03 -21.86 -13.11
C LYS A 67 10.56 -21.97 -13.18
N ASP A 68 11.27 -21.30 -12.26
CA ASP A 68 12.71 -21.10 -12.32
C ASP A 68 13.14 -20.62 -13.72
N GLU A 69 12.61 -19.47 -14.14
CA GLU A 69 12.94 -18.84 -15.42
C GLU A 69 14.01 -17.75 -15.25
N THR A 70 14.50 -17.22 -16.37
CA THR A 70 15.43 -16.09 -16.37
C THR A 70 14.71 -14.82 -15.93
N TRP A 71 15.37 -14.00 -15.12
CA TRP A 71 14.93 -12.66 -14.76
C TRP A 71 15.97 -11.64 -15.22
N SER A 72 15.53 -10.65 -16.00
CA SER A 72 16.35 -9.56 -16.53
C SER A 72 16.31 -8.35 -15.60
N LEU A 73 17.50 -7.93 -15.18
CA LEU A 73 17.70 -6.71 -14.41
C LEU A 73 17.96 -5.54 -15.35
N MET A 74 17.16 -4.48 -15.24
CA MET A 74 17.12 -3.38 -16.19
C MET A 74 17.39 -2.03 -15.50
N CYS A 75 17.97 -1.10 -16.27
CA CYS A 75 18.10 0.29 -15.88
C CYS A 75 16.88 1.07 -16.41
N PRO A 76 16.16 1.84 -15.58
CA PRO A 76 14.96 2.57 -16.01
C PRO A 76 15.22 3.59 -17.13
N HIS A 77 16.45 4.09 -17.27
CA HIS A 77 16.83 4.94 -18.40
C HIS A 77 16.87 4.15 -19.72
N ASN A 78 17.42 2.93 -19.68
CA ASN A 78 17.51 2.06 -20.84
C ASN A 78 16.19 1.36 -21.11
N SER A 79 15.32 1.17 -20.12
CA SER A 79 14.03 0.47 -20.21
C SER A 79 12.91 1.30 -19.57
N PRO A 80 12.56 2.46 -20.17
CA PRO A 80 11.60 3.38 -19.59
C PRO A 80 10.17 2.82 -19.63
N GLY A 81 9.31 3.34 -18.75
CA GLY A 81 7.87 3.03 -18.73
C GLY A 81 7.48 1.79 -17.93
N LEU A 82 8.43 0.95 -17.50
CA LEU A 82 8.12 -0.24 -16.69
C LEU A 82 7.41 0.10 -15.36
N ALA A 83 7.75 1.23 -14.75
CA ALA A 83 7.07 1.73 -13.54
C ALA A 83 5.72 2.41 -13.83
N ASP A 84 5.39 2.65 -15.10
CA ASP A 84 4.20 3.39 -15.54
C ASP A 84 3.11 2.46 -16.12
N CYS A 85 3.36 1.15 -16.19
CA CYS A 85 2.39 0.13 -16.60
C CYS A 85 2.36 -1.04 -15.60
N TRP A 86 1.35 -1.91 -15.70
CA TRP A 86 1.15 -3.07 -14.82
C TRP A 86 0.42 -4.20 -15.56
N GLY A 87 0.41 -5.41 -14.99
CA GLY A 87 -0.26 -6.58 -15.57
C GLY A 87 0.26 -6.94 -16.96
N ASP A 88 -0.65 -7.27 -17.88
CA ASP A 88 -0.30 -7.72 -19.23
C ASP A 88 0.50 -6.67 -20.03
N GLU A 89 0.26 -5.37 -19.80
CA GLU A 89 1.02 -4.28 -20.44
C GLU A 89 2.46 -4.25 -19.95
N PHE A 90 2.67 -4.47 -18.64
CA PHE A 90 4.01 -4.61 -18.07
C PHE A 90 4.72 -5.84 -18.63
N GLU A 91 4.05 -6.99 -18.69
CA GLU A 91 4.61 -8.24 -19.22
C GLU A 91 5.09 -8.06 -20.66
N ALA A 92 4.23 -7.51 -21.53
CA ALA A 92 4.56 -7.28 -22.93
C ALA A 92 5.75 -6.29 -23.09
N LEU A 93 5.77 -5.21 -22.31
CA LEU A 93 6.84 -4.21 -22.38
C LEU A 93 8.18 -4.77 -21.87
N TYR A 94 8.14 -5.51 -20.76
CA TYR A 94 9.31 -6.14 -20.18
C TYR A 94 9.94 -7.16 -21.14
N GLU A 95 9.14 -8.06 -21.70
CA GLU A 95 9.61 -9.09 -22.64
C GLU A 95 10.13 -8.47 -23.95
N LYS A 96 9.50 -7.39 -24.43
CA LYS A 96 10.03 -6.61 -25.56
C LYS A 96 11.45 -6.10 -25.26
N TYR A 97 11.69 -5.54 -24.07
CA TYR A 97 13.03 -5.09 -23.68
C TYR A 97 14.03 -6.23 -23.52
N GLU A 98 13.58 -7.43 -23.14
CA GLU A 98 14.44 -8.62 -23.17
C GLU A 98 14.86 -9.00 -24.60
N GLN A 99 13.91 -8.99 -25.55
CA GLN A 99 14.18 -9.26 -26.97
C GLN A 99 15.12 -8.23 -27.60
N GLU A 100 14.95 -6.95 -27.24
CA GLU A 100 15.81 -5.83 -27.65
C GLU A 100 17.17 -5.83 -26.91
N LYS A 101 17.40 -6.76 -25.97
CA LYS A 101 18.60 -6.83 -25.12
C LYS A 101 18.87 -5.55 -24.31
N ARG A 102 17.81 -4.88 -23.86
CA ARG A 102 17.85 -3.66 -23.03
C ARG A 102 17.90 -3.99 -21.54
N PHE A 103 18.73 -4.96 -21.17
CA PHE A 103 18.98 -5.34 -19.79
C PHE A 103 20.46 -5.14 -19.44
N ILE A 104 20.74 -4.95 -18.15
CA ILE A 104 22.10 -4.85 -17.62
C ILE A 104 22.66 -6.25 -17.34
N LYS A 105 21.84 -7.12 -16.75
CA LYS A 105 22.21 -8.48 -16.36
C LYS A 105 20.99 -9.40 -16.43
N GLN A 106 21.21 -10.67 -16.73
CA GLN A 106 20.22 -11.74 -16.57
C GLN A 106 20.67 -12.70 -15.47
N ILE A 107 19.71 -13.12 -14.65
CA ILE A 107 19.90 -14.05 -13.52
C ILE A 107 18.81 -15.11 -13.54
N ARG A 108 18.91 -16.13 -12.67
CA ARG A 108 17.77 -17.00 -12.37
C ARG A 108 16.80 -16.23 -11.46
N ALA A 109 15.49 -16.29 -11.72
CA ALA A 109 14.51 -15.63 -10.85
C ALA A 109 14.61 -16.13 -9.40
N GLN A 110 14.89 -17.41 -9.20
CA GLN A 110 15.10 -17.99 -7.86
C GLN A 110 16.36 -17.49 -7.15
N GLU A 111 17.37 -16.98 -7.87
CA GLU A 111 18.55 -16.35 -7.25
C GLU A 111 18.14 -15.08 -6.50
N LEU A 112 17.36 -14.21 -7.15
CA LEU A 112 16.81 -13.02 -6.51
C LEU A 112 15.82 -13.38 -5.40
N TRP A 113 14.97 -14.38 -5.61
CA TRP A 113 14.02 -14.85 -4.59
C TRP A 113 14.73 -15.30 -3.30
N LYS A 114 15.84 -16.03 -3.42
CA LYS A 114 16.67 -16.43 -2.26
C LYS A 114 17.24 -15.21 -1.55
N ALA A 115 17.77 -14.23 -2.28
CA ALA A 115 18.28 -12.99 -1.67
C ALA A 115 17.20 -12.19 -0.94
N ILE A 116 15.96 -12.17 -1.45
CA ILE A 116 14.81 -11.54 -0.77
C ILE A 116 14.52 -12.25 0.55
N ILE A 117 14.45 -13.59 0.54
CA ILE A 117 14.21 -14.39 1.75
C ILE A 117 15.34 -14.20 2.76
N GLU A 118 16.60 -14.21 2.34
CA GLU A 118 17.75 -13.98 3.22
C GLU A 118 17.67 -12.62 3.90
N ALA A 119 17.35 -11.55 3.15
CA ALA A 119 17.16 -10.22 3.71
C ALA A 119 16.00 -10.18 4.73
N GLN A 120 14.89 -10.87 4.44
CA GLN A 120 13.74 -10.98 5.35
C GLN A 120 14.07 -11.76 6.62
N VAL A 121 14.84 -12.84 6.52
CA VAL A 121 15.29 -13.62 7.67
C VAL A 121 16.22 -12.78 8.56
N GLU A 122 17.11 -11.99 7.95
CA GLU A 122 18.05 -11.15 8.70
C GLU A 122 17.40 -9.91 9.33
N THR A 123 16.43 -9.30 8.66
CA THR A 123 15.97 -7.93 9.01
C THR A 123 14.46 -7.78 9.20
N GLY A 124 13.68 -8.81 8.85
CA GLY A 124 12.21 -8.72 8.77
C GLY A 124 11.69 -7.92 7.57
N THR A 125 12.57 -7.44 6.68
CA THR A 125 12.25 -6.61 5.51
C THR A 125 13.00 -7.14 4.27
N PRO A 126 12.59 -6.84 3.02
CA PRO A 126 11.59 -5.85 2.62
C PRO A 126 10.14 -6.28 2.84
N TYR A 127 9.25 -5.29 2.94
CA TYR A 127 7.81 -5.50 2.81
C TYR A 127 7.47 -6.07 1.43
N MET A 128 6.40 -6.86 1.35
CA MET A 128 5.97 -7.54 0.13
C MET A 128 4.64 -6.98 -0.35
N LEU A 129 4.63 -6.30 -1.49
CA LEU A 129 3.41 -5.79 -2.09
C LEU A 129 3.33 -6.21 -3.56
N TYR A 130 2.15 -6.66 -3.98
CA TYR A 130 1.92 -7.17 -5.33
C TYR A 130 1.32 -6.08 -6.21
N LYS A 131 2.17 -5.45 -7.02
CA LYS A 131 1.88 -4.29 -7.90
C LYS A 131 0.61 -4.49 -8.72
N ASP A 132 0.50 -5.63 -9.37
CA ASP A 132 -0.59 -5.90 -10.31
C ASP A 132 -1.91 -6.11 -9.58
N SER A 133 -1.87 -6.81 -8.43
CA SER A 133 -3.04 -6.93 -7.56
C SER A 133 -3.52 -5.59 -7.01
N CYS A 134 -2.60 -4.70 -6.62
CA CYS A 134 -2.92 -3.36 -6.15
C CYS A 134 -3.56 -2.50 -7.26
N ASN A 135 -2.97 -2.49 -8.45
CA ASN A 135 -3.46 -1.70 -9.59
C ASN A 135 -4.77 -2.27 -10.19
N LYS A 136 -4.94 -3.59 -10.21
CA LYS A 136 -6.15 -4.24 -10.72
C LYS A 136 -7.40 -3.92 -9.90
N LYS A 137 -7.25 -3.83 -8.56
CA LYS A 137 -8.37 -3.77 -7.61
C LYS A 137 -8.62 -2.39 -7.00
N THR A 138 -7.85 -1.37 -7.37
CA THR A 138 -8.05 -0.02 -6.87
C THR A 138 -9.19 0.71 -7.60
N ASN A 139 -9.94 1.55 -6.87
CA ASN A 139 -10.90 2.48 -7.48
C ASN A 139 -10.19 3.68 -8.15
N GLN A 140 -8.90 3.89 -7.88
CA GLN A 140 -8.10 4.97 -8.47
C GLN A 140 -7.39 4.57 -9.77
N LYS A 141 -7.70 3.40 -10.35
CA LYS A 141 -7.04 2.91 -11.57
C LYS A 141 -7.26 3.84 -12.78
N ASN A 142 -8.28 4.69 -12.73
CA ASN A 142 -8.58 5.71 -13.74
C ASN A 142 -7.56 6.87 -13.75
N LEU A 143 -6.72 6.99 -12.72
CA LEU A 143 -5.70 8.04 -12.61
C LEU A 143 -4.38 7.65 -13.28
N GLY A 144 -4.14 6.35 -13.46
CA GLY A 144 -2.88 5.79 -13.96
C GLY A 144 -2.32 4.71 -13.03
N THR A 145 -1.10 4.29 -13.32
CA THR A 145 -0.41 3.24 -12.55
C THR A 145 0.02 3.76 -11.17
N ILE A 146 -0.42 3.08 -10.12
CA ILE A 146 0.04 3.26 -8.75
C ILE A 146 1.42 2.63 -8.60
N LYS A 147 2.38 3.41 -8.08
CA LYS A 147 3.82 3.10 -8.07
C LYS A 147 4.36 2.60 -6.73
N CYS A 148 3.64 2.82 -5.64
CA CYS A 148 4.03 2.39 -4.31
C CYS A 148 2.83 2.37 -3.34
N SER A 149 3.11 1.92 -2.12
CA SER A 149 2.24 2.10 -0.97
C SER A 149 2.88 3.10 0.01
N ASN A 150 2.33 3.25 1.22
CA ASN A 150 2.82 4.13 2.27
C ASN A 150 3.86 3.44 3.17
N LEU A 151 4.23 4.07 4.29
CA LEU A 151 5.15 3.50 5.28
C LEU A 151 4.69 2.15 5.84
N CYS A 152 3.38 1.97 6.05
CA CYS A 152 2.81 0.84 6.79
C CYS A 152 2.07 -0.19 5.91
N THR A 153 2.20 -0.06 4.58
CA THR A 153 1.74 -1.00 3.54
C THR A 153 0.23 -1.15 3.34
N GLU A 154 -0.60 -0.39 4.06
CA GLU A 154 -2.06 -0.46 4.01
C GLU A 154 -2.69 0.49 2.97
N ILE A 155 -1.97 1.53 2.55
CA ILE A 155 -2.50 2.56 1.65
C ILE A 155 -1.99 2.37 0.24
N VAL A 156 -2.91 2.28 -0.71
CA VAL A 156 -2.64 2.15 -2.14
C VAL A 156 -3.33 3.31 -2.85
N GLN A 157 -2.59 4.38 -3.10
CA GLN A 157 -3.10 5.61 -3.71
C GLN A 157 -2.19 6.06 -4.86
N TYR A 158 -2.76 6.72 -5.85
CA TYR A 158 -2.02 7.33 -6.96
C TYR A 158 -1.11 8.47 -6.48
N SER A 159 0.04 8.60 -7.12
CA SER A 159 1.00 9.69 -6.88
C SER A 159 1.72 10.03 -8.17
N SER A 160 2.01 11.32 -8.37
CA SER A 160 2.71 11.87 -9.53
C SER A 160 3.59 13.06 -9.09
N PRO A 161 4.42 13.65 -9.98
CA PRO A 161 5.23 14.81 -9.61
C PRO A 161 4.43 16.00 -9.03
N ASP A 162 3.15 16.13 -9.39
CA ASP A 162 2.21 17.16 -8.92
C ASP A 162 1.25 16.67 -7.81
N GLU A 163 1.37 15.42 -7.37
CA GLU A 163 0.49 14.80 -6.37
C GLU A 163 1.23 13.92 -5.38
N VAL A 164 1.21 14.34 -4.12
CA VAL A 164 1.66 13.54 -2.98
C VAL A 164 0.43 13.00 -2.25
N ALA A 165 0.16 11.70 -2.38
CA ALA A 165 -0.93 11.01 -1.71
C ALA A 165 -0.93 11.23 -0.19
N VAL A 166 -2.13 11.31 0.43
CA VAL A 166 -2.31 11.59 1.86
C VAL A 166 -3.19 10.53 2.53
N CYS A 167 -2.77 10.09 3.71
CA CYS A 167 -3.46 9.07 4.50
C CYS A 167 -4.31 9.74 5.60
N ASN A 168 -5.62 9.89 5.39
CA ASN A 168 -6.55 10.37 6.42
C ASN A 168 -7.12 9.16 7.20
N LEU A 169 -6.57 8.88 8.38
CA LEU A 169 -6.76 7.60 9.06
C LEU A 169 -7.56 7.71 10.37
N ALA A 170 -8.40 6.72 10.64
CA ALA A 170 -8.99 6.44 11.95
C ALA A 170 -9.18 4.93 12.13
N SER A 171 -9.28 4.44 13.37
CA SER A 171 -9.54 3.03 13.65
C SER A 171 -10.75 2.83 14.57
N ILE A 172 -11.54 1.79 14.27
CA ILE A 172 -12.73 1.41 15.03
C ILE A 172 -12.37 0.27 16.01
N ALA A 173 -12.70 0.43 17.29
CA ALA A 173 -12.40 -0.55 18.34
C ALA A 173 -13.46 -1.66 18.44
N PHE A 174 -13.21 -2.81 17.82
CA PHE A 174 -14.19 -3.90 17.65
C PHE A 174 -14.69 -4.52 18.95
N ASN A 175 -13.85 -4.55 19.99
CA ASN A 175 -14.23 -5.05 21.30
C ASN A 175 -15.39 -4.28 21.94
N MET A 176 -15.62 -3.02 21.54
CA MET A 176 -16.71 -2.18 22.06
C MET A 176 -18.09 -2.57 21.52
N PHE A 177 -18.16 -3.40 20.47
CA PHE A 177 -19.40 -3.82 19.84
C PHE A 177 -19.83 -5.23 20.29
N VAL A 178 -19.17 -5.81 21.29
CA VAL A 178 -19.55 -7.11 21.83
C VAL A 178 -20.47 -6.94 23.04
N GLU A 179 -21.71 -7.41 22.92
CA GLU A 179 -22.71 -7.39 23.98
C GLU A 179 -23.25 -8.81 24.17
N ASN A 180 -23.27 -9.34 25.40
CA ASN A 180 -23.77 -10.70 25.69
C ASN A 180 -23.17 -11.80 24.79
N LYS A 181 -21.88 -11.68 24.44
CA LYS A 181 -21.14 -12.58 23.53
C LYS A 181 -21.65 -12.59 22.09
N THR A 182 -22.40 -11.58 21.67
CA THR A 182 -22.80 -11.34 20.27
C THR A 182 -22.23 -10.02 19.76
N PHE A 183 -22.11 -9.88 18.44
CA PHE A 183 -21.55 -8.70 17.81
C PHE A 183 -22.65 -7.75 17.32
N ASN A 184 -22.59 -6.47 17.72
CA ASN A 184 -23.57 -5.45 17.40
C ASN A 184 -23.26 -4.72 16.09
N PHE A 185 -23.69 -5.31 14.97
CA PHE A 185 -23.49 -4.75 13.63
C PHE A 185 -24.22 -3.43 13.39
N THR A 186 -25.38 -3.22 14.03
CA THR A 186 -26.13 -1.96 13.91
C THR A 186 -25.32 -0.80 14.47
N LYS A 187 -24.68 -0.99 15.63
CA LYS A 187 -23.83 0.04 16.23
C LYS A 187 -22.54 0.24 15.43
N LEU A 188 -21.93 -0.83 14.90
CA LEU A 188 -20.78 -0.72 13.99
C LEU A 188 -21.11 0.13 12.77
N LYS A 189 -22.27 -0.08 12.15
CA LYS A 189 -22.77 0.71 11.02
C LYS A 189 -22.91 2.19 11.36
N GLU A 190 -23.51 2.51 12.50
CA GLU A 190 -23.66 3.90 12.97
C GLU A 190 -22.29 4.58 13.15
N VAL A 191 -21.38 3.94 13.88
CA VAL A 191 -20.05 4.51 14.17
C VAL A 191 -19.23 4.66 12.89
N THR A 192 -19.26 3.69 11.99
CA THR A 192 -18.52 3.76 10.72
C THR A 192 -18.94 4.98 9.91
N LYS A 193 -20.24 5.28 9.81
CA LYS A 193 -20.73 6.47 9.09
C LYS A 193 -20.22 7.76 9.70
N ILE A 194 -20.17 7.85 11.04
CA ILE A 194 -19.63 9.01 11.75
C ILE A 194 -18.14 9.17 11.44
N VAL A 195 -17.37 8.08 11.48
CA VAL A 195 -15.94 8.10 11.14
C VAL A 195 -15.72 8.56 9.70
N THR A 196 -16.49 8.05 8.73
CA THR A 196 -16.44 8.50 7.33
C THR A 196 -16.65 10.02 7.21
N GLN A 197 -17.68 10.57 7.88
CA GLN A 197 -17.96 12.00 7.84
C GLN A 197 -16.87 12.84 8.52
N ASN A 198 -16.32 12.35 9.62
CA ASN A 198 -15.24 13.02 10.34
C ASN A 198 -13.97 13.07 9.47
N LEU A 199 -13.59 11.95 8.86
CA LEU A 199 -12.43 11.89 7.96
C LEU A 199 -12.63 12.79 6.72
N ASN A 200 -13.85 12.87 6.16
CA ASN A 200 -14.13 13.80 5.07
C ASN A 200 -13.90 15.26 5.48
N LYS A 201 -14.34 15.65 6.69
CA LYS A 201 -14.10 17.01 7.21
C LYS A 201 -12.62 17.29 7.46
N ILE A 202 -11.87 16.28 7.91
CA ILE A 202 -10.42 16.41 8.14
C ILE A 202 -9.71 16.83 6.85
N ILE A 203 -10.11 16.30 5.69
CA ILE A 203 -9.52 16.68 4.39
C ILE A 203 -9.58 18.19 4.17
N ASP A 204 -10.68 18.85 4.54
CA ASP A 204 -10.85 20.29 4.30
C ASP A 204 -10.12 21.17 5.33
N VAL A 205 -10.01 20.71 6.58
CA VAL A 205 -9.40 21.50 7.67
C VAL A 205 -7.92 21.21 7.89
N ASN A 206 -7.38 20.16 7.28
CA ASN A 206 -5.99 19.75 7.49
C ASN A 206 -5.00 20.82 6.98
N PHE A 207 -3.89 20.97 7.71
CA PHE A 207 -2.75 21.75 7.24
C PHE A 207 -1.82 20.85 6.43
N TYR A 208 -1.66 21.17 5.14
CA TYR A 208 -0.81 20.39 4.23
C TYR A 208 0.60 20.96 4.19
N PRO A 209 1.64 20.13 4.43
CA PRO A 209 3.03 20.61 4.48
C PRO A 209 3.58 20.99 3.10
N VAL A 210 3.00 20.44 2.02
CA VAL A 210 3.37 20.72 0.62
C VAL A 210 2.11 20.87 -0.25
N PRO A 211 2.11 21.73 -1.28
CA PRO A 211 0.92 22.00 -2.10
C PRO A 211 0.44 20.77 -2.88
N GLU A 212 1.33 19.89 -3.32
CA GLU A 212 1.03 18.63 -4.03
C GLU A 212 0.18 17.69 -3.16
N ALA A 213 0.37 17.73 -1.84
CA ALA A 213 -0.42 16.95 -0.89
C ALA A 213 -1.85 17.49 -0.76
N LYS A 214 -2.00 18.82 -0.75
CA LYS A 214 -3.32 19.46 -0.79
C LYS A 214 -4.01 19.15 -2.13
N ASN A 215 -3.28 19.22 -3.23
CA ASN A 215 -3.80 18.92 -4.57
C ASN A 215 -4.40 17.51 -4.62
N SER A 216 -3.61 16.48 -4.27
CA SER A 216 -4.06 15.09 -4.30
C SER A 216 -5.27 14.85 -3.39
N ASN A 217 -5.21 15.29 -2.12
CA ASN A 217 -6.29 15.01 -1.16
C ASN A 217 -7.60 15.71 -1.53
N MET A 218 -7.55 16.92 -2.11
CA MET A 218 -8.76 17.62 -2.55
C MET A 218 -9.36 17.05 -3.84
N ARG A 219 -8.54 16.50 -4.74
CA ARG A 219 -9.00 15.90 -6.02
C ARG A 219 -9.66 14.53 -5.85
N HIS A 220 -9.13 13.70 -4.95
CA HIS A 220 -9.51 12.28 -4.82
C HIS A 220 -10.22 11.95 -3.50
N ARG A 221 -10.07 12.82 -2.49
CA ARG A 221 -10.67 12.72 -1.15
C ARG A 221 -10.59 11.31 -0.50
N PRO A 222 -9.44 10.62 -0.53
CA PRO A 222 -9.34 9.28 0.02
C PRO A 222 -9.35 9.29 1.56
N ILE A 223 -9.94 8.26 2.15
CA ILE A 223 -9.94 8.04 3.61
C ILE A 223 -9.56 6.59 3.92
N GLY A 224 -8.94 6.35 5.07
CA GLY A 224 -8.61 5.02 5.57
C GLY A 224 -9.30 4.74 6.90
N ILE A 225 -10.27 3.84 6.89
CA ILE A 225 -10.96 3.37 8.09
C ILE A 225 -10.39 2.00 8.45
N GLY A 226 -9.51 1.99 9.46
CA GLY A 226 -8.92 0.79 10.03
C GLY A 226 -9.70 0.26 11.22
N VAL A 227 -9.12 -0.75 11.87
CA VAL A 227 -9.74 -1.49 12.97
C VAL A 227 -8.71 -1.76 14.05
N GLN A 228 -9.17 -1.95 15.28
CA GLN A 228 -8.37 -2.45 16.39
C GLN A 228 -9.23 -3.36 17.29
N GLY A 229 -8.59 -4.23 18.08
CA GLY A 229 -9.31 -5.11 19.01
C GLY A 229 -10.08 -6.26 18.36
N LEU A 230 -9.68 -6.73 17.17
CA LEU A 230 -10.31 -7.88 16.50
C LEU A 230 -10.16 -9.17 17.33
N ALA A 231 -8.94 -9.43 17.81
CA ALA A 231 -8.66 -10.58 18.67
C ALA A 231 -9.44 -10.48 20.00
N ASP A 232 -9.50 -9.30 20.60
CA ASP A 232 -10.28 -9.04 21.81
C ASP A 232 -11.78 -9.31 21.59
N ALA A 233 -12.34 -8.87 20.47
CA ALA A 233 -13.73 -9.16 20.12
C ALA A 233 -13.98 -10.67 20.05
N PHE A 234 -13.11 -11.43 19.38
CA PHE A 234 -13.20 -12.89 19.33
C PHE A 234 -13.11 -13.52 20.71
N VAL A 235 -12.18 -13.08 21.57
CA VAL A 235 -12.05 -13.56 22.95
C VAL A 235 -13.32 -13.27 23.76
N LEU A 236 -13.89 -12.06 23.68
CA LEU A 236 -15.12 -11.69 24.38
C LEU A 236 -16.31 -12.53 23.94
N MET A 237 -16.40 -12.87 22.66
CA MET A 237 -17.44 -13.76 22.11
C MET A 237 -17.15 -15.25 22.31
N ARG A 238 -16.01 -15.60 22.90
CA ARG A 238 -15.54 -16.99 23.09
C ARG A 238 -15.38 -17.75 21.77
N ILE A 239 -14.83 -17.08 20.76
CA ILE A 239 -14.60 -17.61 19.43
C ILE A 239 -13.09 -17.77 19.23
N PRO A 240 -12.58 -18.99 18.96
CA PRO A 240 -11.17 -19.18 18.56
C PRO A 240 -10.88 -18.49 17.23
N TYR A 241 -9.71 -17.87 17.11
CA TYR A 241 -9.34 -17.05 15.94
C TYR A 241 -9.42 -17.80 14.61
N GLU A 242 -9.04 -19.08 14.60
CA GLU A 242 -8.99 -19.93 13.39
C GLU A 242 -10.30 -20.68 13.13
N SER A 243 -11.34 -20.45 13.93
CA SER A 243 -12.61 -21.16 13.77
C SER A 243 -13.42 -20.66 12.57
N GLU A 244 -14.24 -21.52 11.97
CA GLU A 244 -15.18 -21.13 10.89
C GLU A 244 -16.07 -19.96 11.29
N LYS A 245 -16.47 -19.91 12.57
CA LYS A 245 -17.26 -18.80 13.12
C LYS A 245 -16.48 -17.48 13.13
N ALA A 246 -15.18 -17.49 13.44
CA ALA A 246 -14.34 -16.30 13.34
C ALA A 246 -14.16 -15.85 11.89
N ILE A 247 -13.99 -16.77 10.95
CA ILE A 247 -13.88 -16.48 9.51
C ILE A 247 -15.15 -15.78 9.00
N LEU A 248 -16.33 -16.35 9.27
CA LEU A 248 -17.60 -15.74 8.88
C LEU A 248 -17.80 -14.37 9.53
N LEU A 249 -17.51 -14.27 10.84
CA LEU A 249 -17.66 -13.01 11.56
C LEU A 249 -16.72 -11.93 11.03
N ASN A 250 -15.48 -12.30 10.69
CA ASN A 250 -14.52 -11.41 10.04
C ASN A 250 -15.11 -10.84 8.74
N GLN A 251 -15.65 -11.70 7.86
CA GLN A 251 -16.29 -11.27 6.62
C GLN A 251 -17.44 -10.28 6.89
N GLN A 252 -18.37 -10.65 7.78
CA GLN A 252 -19.53 -9.82 8.11
C GLN A 252 -19.15 -8.45 8.69
N ILE A 253 -18.11 -8.39 9.53
CA ILE A 253 -17.62 -7.14 10.12
C ILE A 253 -17.09 -6.21 9.03
N PHE A 254 -16.20 -6.71 8.16
CA PHE A 254 -15.61 -5.89 7.11
C PHE A 254 -16.61 -5.53 6.00
N GLU A 255 -17.56 -6.42 5.66
CA GLU A 255 -18.72 -6.10 4.82
C GLU A 255 -19.54 -4.94 5.40
N THR A 256 -19.83 -4.99 6.71
CA THR A 256 -20.59 -3.94 7.40
C THR A 256 -19.86 -2.61 7.34
N ILE A 257 -18.54 -2.58 7.56
CA ILE A 257 -17.74 -1.36 7.50
C ILE A 257 -17.75 -0.80 6.08
N TYR A 258 -17.45 -1.63 5.08
CA TYR A 258 -17.38 -1.20 3.69
C TYR A 258 -18.73 -0.64 3.21
N TYR A 259 -19.82 -1.37 3.45
CA TYR A 259 -21.17 -0.92 3.12
C TYR A 259 -21.51 0.41 3.80
N SER A 260 -21.22 0.54 5.10
CA SER A 260 -21.57 1.72 5.87
C SER A 260 -20.77 2.95 5.46
N ALA A 261 -19.49 2.78 5.14
CA ALA A 261 -18.63 3.84 4.63
C ALA A 261 -19.10 4.31 3.24
N LEU A 262 -19.44 3.39 2.34
CA LEU A 262 -20.04 3.72 1.04
C LEU A 262 -21.38 4.45 1.19
N GLU A 263 -22.26 3.98 2.09
CA GLU A 263 -23.55 4.62 2.34
C GLU A 263 -23.37 6.07 2.85
N ALA A 264 -22.40 6.32 3.74
CA ALA A 264 -22.08 7.66 4.19
C ALA A 264 -21.45 8.52 3.08
N SER A 265 -20.53 7.96 2.30
CA SER A 265 -19.88 8.63 1.18
C SER A 265 -20.88 9.03 0.09
N CYS A 266 -21.83 8.16 -0.23
CA CYS A 266 -22.92 8.44 -1.18
C CYS A 266 -23.80 9.61 -0.69
N LYS A 267 -24.20 9.61 0.59
CA LYS A 267 -24.96 10.74 1.18
C LYS A 267 -24.18 12.04 1.22
N LEU A 268 -22.85 11.98 1.33
CA LEU A 268 -22.00 13.17 1.19
C LEU A 268 -22.00 13.64 -0.27
N ALA A 269 -21.88 12.74 -1.23
CA ALA A 269 -21.94 13.08 -2.66
C ALA A 269 -23.29 13.68 -3.08
N GLU A 270 -24.42 13.25 -2.50
CA GLU A 270 -25.73 13.87 -2.73
C GLU A 270 -25.78 15.35 -2.31
N LYS A 271 -25.00 15.72 -1.27
CA LYS A 271 -24.99 17.08 -0.69
C LYS A 271 -23.89 17.96 -1.26
N GLU A 272 -22.70 17.39 -1.42
CA GLU A 272 -21.45 18.10 -1.72
C GLU A 272 -20.96 17.85 -3.16
N LYS A 273 -21.67 16.98 -3.91
CA LYS A 273 -21.25 16.38 -5.20
C LYS A 273 -20.13 15.35 -5.04
N VAL A 274 -19.92 14.57 -6.09
CA VAL A 274 -18.84 13.58 -6.16
C VAL A 274 -17.45 14.26 -6.15
N TYR A 275 -16.42 13.54 -5.72
CA TYR A 275 -15.04 14.02 -5.79
C TYR A 275 -14.62 14.22 -7.26
N SER A 276 -13.65 15.12 -7.51
CA SER A 276 -13.35 15.67 -8.84
C SER A 276 -12.98 14.63 -9.90
N THR A 277 -12.52 13.46 -9.48
CA THR A 277 -12.03 12.37 -10.34
C THR A 277 -12.89 11.10 -10.25
N TYR A 278 -14.13 11.25 -9.81
CA TYR A 278 -15.08 10.15 -9.71
C TYR A 278 -15.45 9.57 -11.08
N GLU A 279 -15.71 10.43 -12.05
CA GLU A 279 -16.07 9.99 -13.40
C GLU A 279 -14.94 9.20 -14.06
N GLY A 280 -15.29 8.02 -14.57
CA GLY A 280 -14.34 7.06 -15.14
C GLY A 280 -13.72 6.10 -14.12
N SER A 281 -13.97 6.26 -12.82
CA SER A 281 -13.58 5.27 -11.81
C SER A 281 -14.43 3.99 -11.91
N PRO A 282 -13.94 2.83 -11.45
CA PRO A 282 -14.76 1.61 -11.34
C PRO A 282 -16.10 1.82 -10.62
N THR A 283 -16.12 2.56 -9.51
CA THR A 283 -17.36 2.85 -8.77
C THR A 283 -18.36 3.64 -9.61
N SER A 284 -17.90 4.57 -10.48
CA SER A 284 -18.82 5.28 -11.38
C SER A 284 -19.44 4.38 -12.45
N GLN A 285 -18.91 3.18 -12.64
CA GLN A 285 -19.40 2.14 -13.55
C GLN A 285 -20.19 1.04 -12.83
N GLY A 286 -20.42 1.18 -11.52
CA GLY A 286 -21.15 0.20 -10.70
C GLY A 286 -20.34 -1.04 -10.33
N ILE A 287 -19.00 -0.95 -10.33
CA ILE A 287 -18.06 -2.01 -9.94
C ILE A 287 -17.58 -1.79 -8.50
#